data_AF-A0A1M6XPA7-F1
#
_entry.id   AF-A0A1M6XPA7-F1
#
_cell.length_a   1.000
_cell.length_b   1.000
_cell.length_c   1.000
_cell.angle_alpha   90.00
_cell.angle_beta   90.00
_cell.angle_gamma   90.00
#
_symmetry.space_group_name_H-M   'P 1'
#
loop_
_entity.id
_entity.type
_entity.pdbx_description
1 polymer ?
#
loop_
_entity_poly.entity_id
_entity_poly.type
_entity_poly.pdbx_seq_one_letter_code
_entity_poly.pdbx_strand_id
1 'polypeptide(L)'
;MAGIKKQTKRVVRALNDWNKPRFVELDEFCKASLKVNKIKVNEFANVLTEDIFRPLANVLGENSERPLVALATSKEKIGKVIYLAESAKRDIEAIDKAISNEELFRAQNRLRELCAAVVEESMSIMNYEGTPFEIKG
;
A
#
# COMPACT_ATOMS: atom_id res chain seq x y z
N MET A 1 8.44 -18.48 10.18
CA MET A 1 8.85 -17.24 10.88
C MET A 1 10.01 -16.47 10.24
N ALA A 2 11.09 -17.11 9.74
CA ALA A 2 12.24 -16.38 9.18
C ALA A 2 11.94 -15.61 7.87
N GLY A 3 11.04 -16.12 7.02
CA GLY A 3 10.61 -15.46 5.78
C GLY A 3 9.84 -14.16 6.04
N ILE A 4 8.89 -14.19 6.97
CA ILE A 4 8.07 -13.03 7.36
C ILE A 4 8.95 -11.89 7.91
N LYS A 5 9.91 -12.20 8.80
CA LYS A 5 10.83 -11.17 9.34
C LYS A 5 11.69 -10.49 8.26
N LYS A 6 12.12 -11.22 7.23
CA LYS A 6 12.88 -10.65 6.09
C LYS A 6 12.01 -9.73 5.23
N GLN A 7 10.76 -10.12 5.00
CA GLN A 7 9.78 -9.32 4.25
C GLN A 7 9.44 -8.03 4.99
N THR A 8 9.13 -8.09 6.29
CA THR A 8 8.86 -6.89 7.11
C THR A 8 10.02 -5.91 7.10
N LYS A 9 11.27 -6.39 7.23
CA LYS A 9 12.45 -5.50 7.19
C LYS A 9 12.60 -4.80 5.83
N ARG A 10 12.30 -5.50 4.73
CA ARG A 10 12.31 -4.92 3.38
C ARG A 10 11.24 -3.85 3.24
N VAL A 11 10.02 -4.12 3.69
CA VAL A 11 8.89 -3.16 3.67
C VAL A 11 9.23 -1.91 4.48
N VAL A 12 9.68 -2.06 5.73
CA VAL A 12 10.03 -0.93 6.60
C VAL A 12 11.15 -0.09 5.99
N ARG A 13 12.17 -0.72 5.40
CA ARG A 13 13.25 0.00 4.73
C ARG A 13 12.74 0.79 3.53
N ALA A 14 11.92 0.18 2.69
CA ALA A 14 11.35 0.83 1.52
C ALA A 14 10.47 2.02 1.91
N LEU A 15 9.62 1.87 2.93
CA LEU A 15 8.78 2.96 3.46
C LEU A 15 9.62 4.10 4.05
N ASN A 16 10.65 3.78 4.83
CA ASN A 16 11.55 4.79 5.39
C ASN A 16 12.32 5.54 4.28
N ASP A 17 12.78 4.84 3.25
CA ASP A 17 13.44 5.47 2.11
C ASP A 17 12.46 6.34 1.32
N TRP A 18 11.22 5.90 1.15
CA TRP A 18 10.18 6.65 0.48
C TRP A 18 9.77 7.89 1.28
N ASN A 19 9.86 7.90 2.62
CA ASN A 19 9.53 9.08 3.43
C ASN A 19 10.65 10.13 3.53
N LYS A 20 11.77 9.95 2.82
CA LYS A 20 12.86 10.95 2.80
C LYS A 20 12.45 12.21 2.02
N PRO A 21 13.01 13.39 2.36
CA PRO A 21 12.73 14.67 1.69
C PRO A 21 12.73 14.58 0.17
N ARG A 22 13.71 13.87 -0.39
CA ARG A 22 13.83 13.60 -1.83
C ARG A 22 12.56 13.08 -2.50
N PHE A 23 11.68 12.38 -1.79
CA PHE A 23 10.46 11.79 -2.35
C PHE A 23 9.17 12.43 -1.83
N VAL A 24 9.25 13.38 -0.89
CA VAL A 24 8.09 14.10 -0.33
C VAL A 24 8.08 15.58 -0.68
N GLU A 25 9.21 16.12 -1.16
CA GLU A 25 9.34 17.50 -1.64
C GLU A 25 9.57 17.48 -3.16
N LEU A 26 8.73 18.21 -3.90
CA LEU A 26 8.80 18.24 -5.37
C LEU A 26 10.14 18.77 -5.87
N ASP A 27 10.63 19.86 -5.27
CA ASP A 27 11.88 20.50 -5.66
C ASP A 27 13.07 19.56 -5.47
N GLU A 28 13.14 18.85 -4.34
CA GLU A 28 14.17 17.84 -4.08
C GLU A 28 14.06 16.62 -5.02
N PHE A 29 12.83 16.19 -5.32
CA PHE A 29 12.59 15.09 -6.25
C PHE A 29 13.07 15.41 -7.66
N CYS A 30 12.80 16.63 -8.13
CA CYS A 30 13.15 17.11 -9.45
C CYS A 30 14.66 17.31 -9.67
N LYS A 31 15.49 17.31 -8.61
CA LYS A 31 16.97 17.35 -8.73
C LYS A 31 17.57 16.09 -9.37
N ALA A 32 16.86 14.96 -9.33
CA ALA A 32 17.29 13.72 -9.95
C ALA A 32 16.66 13.52 -11.33
N SER A 33 17.29 12.71 -12.18
CA SER A 33 16.73 12.42 -13.51
C SER A 33 15.45 11.57 -13.42
N LEU A 34 14.53 11.78 -14.37
CA LEU A 34 13.29 11.01 -14.48
C LEU A 34 13.55 9.51 -14.49
N LYS A 35 14.58 9.04 -15.20
CA LYS A 35 14.96 7.62 -15.24
C LYS A 35 15.28 7.07 -13.85
N VAL A 36 16.07 7.80 -13.06
CA VAL A 36 16.45 7.37 -11.70
C VAL A 36 15.23 7.38 -10.79
N ASN A 37 14.41 8.42 -10.89
CA ASN A 37 13.21 8.52 -10.07
C ASN A 37 12.18 7.44 -10.43
N LYS A 38 11.96 7.12 -11.70
CA LYS A 38 11.07 6.02 -12.12
C LYS A 38 11.49 4.69 -11.53
N ILE A 39 12.78 4.36 -11.56
CA ILE A 39 13.29 3.12 -10.96
C ILE A 39 12.92 3.06 -9.47
N LYS A 40 13.15 4.16 -8.74
CA LYS A 40 12.86 4.22 -7.30
C LYS A 40 11.38 4.19 -6.98
N VAL A 41 10.56 4.94 -7.70
CA VAL A 41 9.12 4.94 -7.50
C VAL A 41 8.52 3.57 -7.85
N ASN A 42 9.02 2.88 -8.88
CA ASN A 42 8.60 1.50 -9.18
C ASN A 42 9.06 0.47 -8.13
N GLU A 43 10.22 0.65 -7.51
CA GLU A 43 10.61 -0.17 -6.34
C GLU A 43 9.58 -0.03 -5.21
N PHE A 44 9.12 1.20 -4.92
CA PHE A 44 8.12 1.44 -3.88
C PHE A 44 6.74 0.90 -4.24
N ALA A 45 6.29 1.11 -5.48
CA ALA A 45 5.04 0.57 -5.99
C ALA A 45 4.98 -0.96 -5.88
N ASN A 46 6.08 -1.64 -6.22
CA ASN A 46 6.16 -3.10 -6.13
C ASN A 46 6.09 -3.60 -4.69
N VAL A 47 6.78 -2.96 -3.75
CA VAL A 47 6.66 -3.31 -2.33
C VAL A 47 5.22 -3.17 -1.85
N LEU A 48 4.52 -2.15 -2.33
CA LEU A 48 3.14 -1.93 -1.99
C LEU A 48 2.17 -2.99 -2.49
N THR A 49 2.25 -3.33 -3.78
CA THR A 49 1.35 -4.31 -4.37
C THR A 49 1.64 -5.71 -3.88
N GLU A 50 2.91 -6.11 -3.84
CA GLU A 50 3.33 -7.48 -3.57
C GLU A 50 3.42 -7.79 -2.09
N ASP A 51 3.93 -6.86 -1.28
CA ASP A 51 4.24 -7.11 0.13
C ASP A 51 3.18 -6.54 1.09
N ILE A 52 2.27 -5.66 0.62
CA ILE A 52 1.20 -5.07 1.46
C ILE A 52 -0.19 -5.46 0.95
N PHE A 53 -0.55 -5.10 -0.29
CA PHE A 53 -1.91 -5.29 -0.79
C PHE A 53 -2.27 -6.74 -1.07
N ARG A 54 -1.40 -7.50 -1.75
CA ARG A 54 -1.67 -8.91 -2.05
C ARG A 54 -1.84 -9.76 -0.77
N PRO A 55 -0.98 -9.67 0.26
CA PRO A 55 -1.20 -10.38 1.51
C PRO A 55 -2.50 -9.98 2.22
N LEU A 56 -2.81 -8.67 2.24
CA LEU A 56 -4.04 -8.18 2.86
C LEU A 56 -5.29 -8.73 2.15
N ALA A 57 -5.31 -8.71 0.81
CA ALA A 57 -6.41 -9.25 0.02
C ALA A 57 -6.61 -10.76 0.28
N ASN A 58 -5.52 -11.53 0.42
CA ASN A 58 -5.60 -12.95 0.75
C ASN A 58 -6.17 -13.18 2.15
N VAL A 59 -5.74 -12.40 3.15
CA VAL A 59 -6.27 -12.50 4.53
C VAL A 59 -7.76 -12.17 4.58
N LEU A 60 -8.19 -11.13 3.86
CA LEU A 60 -9.60 -10.74 3.78
C LEU A 60 -10.46 -11.71 2.95
N GLY A 61 -9.86 -12.44 2.00
CA GLY A 61 -10.56 -13.34 1.08
C GLY A 61 -10.71 -14.79 1.55
N GLU A 62 -9.74 -15.34 2.30
CA GLU A 62 -9.65 -16.80 2.53
C GLU A 62 -9.94 -17.27 3.97
N ASN A 63 -10.07 -16.40 4.99
CA ASN A 63 -10.20 -16.81 6.41
C ASN A 63 -11.45 -16.29 7.17
N SER A 64 -12.49 -15.74 6.51
CA SER A 64 -13.65 -15.23 7.27
C SER A 64 -14.61 -16.34 7.71
N GLU A 65 -14.48 -16.86 8.93
CA GLU A 65 -15.34 -17.90 9.51
C GLU A 65 -16.71 -17.42 10.04
N ARG A 66 -17.11 -16.14 9.88
CA ARG A 66 -18.35 -15.61 10.53
C ARG A 66 -19.30 -14.84 9.58
N PRO A 67 -20.47 -15.40 9.19
CA PRO A 67 -21.06 -15.02 7.90
C PRO A 67 -22.28 -14.07 7.89
N LEU A 68 -22.81 -13.48 8.98
CA LEU A 68 -24.13 -12.81 8.82
C LEU A 68 -24.30 -11.39 9.38
N VAL A 69 -23.56 -10.96 10.41
CA VAL A 69 -23.56 -9.55 10.86
C VAL A 69 -22.31 -8.80 10.38
N ALA A 70 -21.18 -9.52 10.23
CA ALA A 70 -19.97 -9.01 9.58
C ALA A 70 -20.19 -8.77 8.08
N LEU A 71 -21.07 -9.52 7.41
CA LEU A 71 -21.14 -9.59 5.94
C LEU A 71 -21.71 -8.32 5.25
N ALA A 72 -22.47 -7.49 5.95
CA ALA A 72 -22.97 -6.22 5.40
C ALA A 72 -21.92 -5.09 5.51
N THR A 73 -21.34 -4.91 6.70
CA THR A 73 -20.26 -3.92 6.93
C THR A 73 -18.93 -4.37 6.31
N SER A 74 -18.67 -5.68 6.22
CA SER A 74 -17.49 -6.23 5.55
C SER A 74 -17.61 -6.14 4.03
N LYS A 75 -18.78 -6.28 3.40
CA LYS A 75 -18.90 -6.08 1.94
C LYS A 75 -18.56 -4.66 1.51
N GLU A 76 -19.02 -3.66 2.26
CA GLU A 76 -18.72 -2.26 1.95
C GLU A 76 -17.24 -1.92 2.19
N LYS A 77 -16.67 -2.37 3.31
CA LYS A 77 -15.23 -2.19 3.62
C LYS A 77 -14.31 -3.01 2.71
N ILE A 78 -14.66 -4.26 2.38
CA ILE A 78 -13.94 -5.10 1.40
C ILE A 78 -14.07 -4.50 0.01
N GLY A 79 -15.26 -4.02 -0.38
CA GLY A 79 -15.46 -3.27 -1.62
C GLY A 79 -14.58 -2.03 -1.69
N LYS A 80 -14.41 -1.33 -0.57
CA LYS A 80 -13.48 -0.20 -0.44
C LYS A 80 -12.02 -0.64 -0.58
N VAL A 81 -11.59 -1.74 0.05
CA VAL A 81 -10.23 -2.28 -0.10
C VAL A 81 -9.95 -2.71 -1.56
N ILE A 82 -10.90 -3.39 -2.21
CA ILE A 82 -10.81 -3.76 -3.63
C ILE A 82 -10.72 -2.51 -4.51
N TYR A 83 -11.57 -1.51 -4.27
CA TYR A 83 -11.53 -0.23 -4.98
C TYR A 83 -10.19 0.50 -4.80
N LEU A 84 -9.62 0.48 -3.60
CA LEU A 84 -8.31 1.07 -3.31
C LEU A 84 -7.19 0.30 -4.04
N ALA A 85 -7.28 -1.03 -4.12
CA ALA A 85 -6.33 -1.85 -4.88
C ALA A 85 -6.39 -1.58 -6.39
N GLU A 86 -7.59 -1.44 -6.97
CA GLU A 86 -7.76 -1.05 -8.37
C GLU A 86 -7.28 0.39 -8.64
N SER A 87 -7.52 1.30 -7.69
CA SER A 87 -7.00 2.67 -7.77
C SER A 87 -5.47 2.69 -7.74
N ALA A 88 -4.86 1.83 -6.92
CA ALA A 88 -3.41 1.71 -6.87
C ALA A 88 -2.83 1.17 -8.18
N LYS A 89 -3.48 0.19 -8.83
CA LYS A 89 -3.07 -0.28 -10.18
C LYS A 89 -3.05 0.87 -11.19
N ARG A 90 -4.08 1.72 -11.20
CA ARG A 90 -4.14 2.89 -12.09
C ARG A 90 -3.00 3.87 -11.83
N ASP A 91 -2.66 4.13 -10.57
CA ASP A 91 -1.55 5.02 -10.24
C ASP A 91 -0.18 4.41 -10.57
N ILE A 92 -0.04 3.08 -10.48
CA ILE A 92 1.16 2.37 -10.94
C ILE A 92 1.32 2.47 -12.46
N GLU A 93 0.24 2.33 -13.22
CA GLU A 93 0.28 2.60 -14.66
C GLU A 93 0.64 4.06 -14.97
N ALA A 94 0.16 5.01 -14.17
CA ALA A 94 0.51 6.42 -14.32
C ALA A 94 2.00 6.67 -14.03
N ILE A 95 2.60 5.96 -13.06
CA ILE A 95 4.04 5.98 -12.78
C ILE A 95 4.83 5.50 -14.01
N ASP A 96 4.42 4.40 -14.63
CA ASP A 96 5.08 3.84 -15.81
C ASP A 96 4.98 4.80 -17.02
N LYS A 97 3.82 5.43 -17.19
CA LYS A 97 3.53 6.35 -18.30
C LYS A 97 4.07 7.76 -18.12
N ALA A 98 4.46 8.17 -16.90
CA ALA A 98 4.90 9.54 -16.62
C ALA A 98 6.03 10.02 -17.55
N ILE A 99 5.90 11.19 -18.14
CA ILE A 99 6.90 11.76 -19.06
C ILE A 99 7.73 12.88 -18.40
N SER A 100 7.36 13.30 -17.19
CA SER A 100 8.09 14.30 -16.40
C SER A 100 8.24 13.89 -14.93
N ASN A 101 9.20 14.51 -14.23
CA ASN A 101 9.37 14.31 -12.78
C ASN A 101 8.14 14.79 -12.00
N GLU A 102 7.47 15.86 -12.46
CA GLU A 102 6.28 16.40 -11.80
C GLU A 102 5.10 15.43 -11.88
N GLU A 103 4.87 14.82 -13.05
CA GLU A 103 3.84 13.81 -13.24
C GLU A 103 4.13 12.57 -12.39
N LEU A 104 5.38 12.11 -12.41
CA LEU A 104 5.83 10.99 -11.60
C LEU A 104 5.66 11.28 -10.10
N PHE A 105 5.98 12.50 -9.66
CA PHE A 105 5.81 12.94 -8.28
C PHE A 105 4.34 12.94 -7.85
N ARG A 106 3.45 13.48 -8.70
CA ARG A 106 2.01 13.45 -8.43
C ARG A 106 1.48 12.02 -8.38
N ALA A 107 1.93 11.14 -9.28
CA ALA A 107 1.51 9.75 -9.30
C ALA A 107 1.97 8.98 -8.05
N GLN A 108 3.22 9.16 -7.60
CA GLN A 108 3.66 8.53 -6.34
C GLN A 108 2.88 9.07 -5.13
N ASN A 109 2.50 10.35 -5.10
CA ASN A 109 1.77 10.90 -3.97
C ASN A 109 0.34 10.35 -3.88
N ARG A 110 -0.36 10.24 -5.02
CA ARG A 110 -1.66 9.56 -5.04
C ARG A 110 -1.54 8.11 -4.60
N LEU A 111 -0.48 7.42 -5.06
CA LEU A 111 -0.21 6.07 -4.60
C LEU A 111 -0.01 6.03 -3.08
N ARG A 112 0.77 6.95 -2.47
CA ARG A 112 0.91 7.03 -1.00
C ARG A 112 -0.41 7.25 -0.27
N GLU A 113 -1.25 8.15 -0.77
CA GLU A 113 -2.56 8.45 -0.18
C GLU A 113 -3.44 7.19 -0.17
N LEU A 114 -3.46 6.45 -1.28
CA LEU A 114 -4.17 5.17 -1.36
C LEU A 114 -3.64 4.16 -0.33
N CYS A 115 -2.35 4.17 -0.06
CA CYS A 115 -1.73 3.24 0.88
C CYS A 115 -2.08 3.59 2.32
N ALA A 116 -2.09 4.87 2.66
CA ALA A 116 -2.59 5.35 3.94
C ALA A 116 -4.05 4.94 4.13
N ALA A 117 -4.89 5.13 3.11
CA ALA A 117 -6.30 4.75 3.14
C ALA A 117 -6.49 3.24 3.30
N VAL A 118 -5.70 2.40 2.62
CA VAL A 118 -5.76 0.94 2.80
C VAL A 118 -5.38 0.54 4.21
N VAL A 119 -4.32 1.12 4.78
CA VAL A 119 -3.89 0.82 6.16
C VAL A 119 -4.97 1.25 7.16
N GLU A 120 -5.53 2.44 7.01
CA GLU A 120 -6.61 2.95 7.86
C GLU A 120 -7.85 2.05 7.81
N GLU A 121 -8.29 1.67 6.61
CA GLU A 121 -9.43 0.76 6.44
C GLU A 121 -9.14 -0.64 6.98
N SER A 122 -7.94 -1.15 6.78
CA SER A 122 -7.52 -2.44 7.32
C SER A 122 -7.55 -2.44 8.84
N MET A 123 -7.01 -1.39 9.48
CA MET A 123 -7.08 -1.22 10.94
C MET A 123 -8.52 -1.08 11.43
N SER A 124 -9.36 -0.34 10.69
CA SER A 124 -10.78 -0.20 10.98
C SER A 124 -11.53 -1.53 10.92
N ILE A 125 -11.23 -2.40 9.95
CA ILE A 125 -11.80 -3.76 9.86
C ILE A 125 -11.33 -4.60 11.05
N MET A 126 -10.02 -4.66 11.31
CA MET A 126 -9.45 -5.44 12.42
C MET A 126 -10.00 -5.00 13.79
N ASN A 127 -10.22 -3.71 14.00
CA ASN A 127 -10.77 -3.20 15.26
C ASN A 127 -12.29 -3.44 15.40
N TYR A 128 -13.04 -3.56 14.29
CA TYR A 128 -14.49 -3.80 14.31
C TYR A 128 -14.86 -5.26 14.64
N GLU A 129 -13.97 -6.22 14.34
CA GLU A 129 -14.18 -7.64 14.64
C GLU A 129 -14.01 -7.99 16.14
N GLY A 130 -13.68 -7.02 16.99
CA GLY A 130 -13.83 -7.14 18.43
C GLY A 130 -13.00 -8.28 19.05
N THR A 131 -11.70 -8.38 18.79
CA THR A 131 -10.73 -8.96 19.74
C THR A 131 -9.28 -8.62 19.35
N PRO A 132 -8.40 -8.34 20.32
CA PRO A 132 -6.99 -8.01 20.07
C PRO A 132 -6.27 -9.27 19.57
N PHE A 133 -5.34 -9.11 18.63
CA PHE A 133 -4.41 -10.18 18.26
C PHE A 133 -3.55 -10.55 19.49
N GLU A 134 -4.03 -11.46 20.35
CA GLU A 134 -3.14 -12.21 21.22
C GLU A 134 -2.29 -13.11 20.34
N ILE A 135 -1.08 -12.64 20.02
CA ILE A 135 -0.02 -13.46 19.50
C ILE A 135 0.30 -14.48 20.59
N LYS A 136 -0.24 -15.70 20.48
CA LYS A 136 0.19 -16.81 21.34
C LYS A 136 1.69 -17.04 21.11
N GLY A 137 2.46 -16.87 22.18
CA GLY A 137 3.88 -17.24 22.27
C GLY A 137 4.08 -18.75 22.28
#